data_AF-A0A6P0XVW3-F1
#
_entry.id   AF-A0A6P0XVW3-F1
#
_cell.length_a   1.000
_cell.length_b   1.000
_cell.length_c   1.000
_cell.angle_alpha   90.00
_cell.angle_beta   90.00
_cell.angle_gamma   90.00
#
_symmetry.space_group_name_H-M   'P 1'
#
loop_
_entity.id
_entity.type
_entity.pdbx_description
1 polymer ?
#
loop_
_entity_poly.entity_id
_entity_poly.type
_entity_poly.pdbx_seq_one_letter_code
_entity_poly.pdbx_strand_id
1 'polypeptide(L)' 'NSVTWLKVKSVIEIYLEGLWRQGALAGSAPDQAFFVNVGLGTSMTQQDILEGRMIVEIGIAAVRPAEFIILRFSHKLQEA' A
#
# COMPACT_ATOMS: atom_id res chain seq x y z
N ASN A 1 -25.56 8.38 2.85
CA ASN A 1 -24.64 7.24 2.59
C ASN A 1 -23.19 7.67 2.30
N SER A 2 -22.94 8.83 1.69
CA SER A 2 -21.57 9.33 1.44
C SER A 2 -20.70 9.47 2.70
N VAL A 3 -21.27 9.88 3.83
CA VAL A 3 -20.55 10.07 5.09
C VAL A 3 -19.97 8.76 5.64
N THR A 4 -20.69 7.64 5.50
CA THR A 4 -20.20 6.34 5.98
C THR A 4 -19.02 5.85 5.14
N TRP A 5 -19.09 6.02 3.82
CA TRP A 5 -18.01 5.65 2.91
C TRP A 5 -16.74 6.45 3.18
N LEU A 6 -16.88 7.76 3.38
CA LEU A 6 -15.75 8.62 3.75
C LEU A 6 -15.11 8.20 5.06
N LYS A 7 -15.91 7.89 6.09
CA LYS A 7 -15.39 7.39 7.37
C LYS A 7 -14.60 6.08 7.19
N VAL A 8 -15.15 5.12 6.44
CA VAL A 8 -14.47 3.84 6.17
C VAL A 8 -13.14 4.08 5.44
N LYS A 9 -13.14 4.92 4.40
CA LYS A 9 -11.93 5.30 3.67
C LYS A 9 -10.87 5.89 4.61
N SER A 10 -11.25 6.88 5.42
CA SER A 10 -10.32 7.54 6.33
C SER A 10 -9.71 6.58 7.36
N VAL A 11 -10.50 5.65 7.92
CA VAL A 11 -9.99 4.66 8.88
C VAL A 11 -8.94 3.75 8.21
N ILE A 12 -9.19 3.31 6.98
CA ILE A 12 -8.26 2.45 6.23
C ILE A 12 -6.99 3.23 5.86
N GLU A 13 -7.11 4.47 5.41
CA GLU A 13 -5.96 5.33 5.08
C GLU A 13 -5.07 5.57 6.29
N ILE A 14 -5.65 5.87 7.46
CA ILE A 14 -4.89 6.05 8.71
C ILE A 14 -4.12 4.76 9.08
N TYR A 15 -4.76 3.60 8.92
CA TYR A 15 -4.12 2.31 9.21
C TYR A 15 -2.94 2.03 8.26
N LEU A 16 -3.14 2.20 6.95
CA LEU A 16 -2.10 1.99 5.94
C LEU A 16 -0.96 3.00 6.06
N GLU A 17 -1.26 4.25 6.41
CA GLU A 17 -0.24 5.25 6.71
C GLU A 17 0.62 4.83 7.91
N GLY A 18 0.00 4.26 8.95
CA GLY A 18 0.70 3.66 10.08
C GLY A 18 1.69 2.56 9.65
N LEU A 19 1.24 1.64 8.79
CA LEU A 19 2.08 0.56 8.25
C LEU A 19 3.21 1.10 7.37
N TRP A 20 2.95 2.11 6.54
CA TRP A 20 3.98 2.76 5.73
C TRP A 20 5.05 3.44 6.58
N ARG A 21 4.64 4.19 7.62
CA ARG A 21 5.56 4.82 8.58
C ARG A 21 6.42 3.80 9.34
N GLN A 22 5.92 2.58 9.53
CA GLN A 22 6.64 1.45 10.12
C GLN A 22 7.58 0.75 9.11
N GLY A 23 7.60 1.16 7.84
CA GLY A 23 8.42 0.57 6.79
C GLY A 23 7.88 -0.76 6.25
N ALA A 24 6.60 -1.07 6.48
CA ALA A 24 5.96 -2.29 5.97
C ALA A 24 5.49 -2.15 4.51
N LEU A 25 5.32 -0.91 4.03
CA LEU A 25 4.93 -0.58 2.66
C LEU A 25 6.07 0.14 1.92
N ALA A 26 6.25 -0.16 0.64
CA ALA A 26 7.29 0.41 -0.21
C ALA A 26 6.80 1.73 -0.83
N GLY A 27 7.69 2.72 -0.97
CA GLY A 27 7.38 4.01 -1.57
C GLY A 27 7.91 5.18 -0.75
N SER A 28 8.35 6.25 -1.41
CA SER A 28 8.91 7.43 -0.72
C SER A 28 7.83 8.40 -0.19
N ALA A 29 6.57 8.19 -0.60
CA ALA A 29 5.40 8.93 -0.14
C ALA A 29 4.19 7.98 0.01
N PRO A 30 3.18 8.31 0.85
CA PRO A 30 1.99 7.47 1.04
C PRO A 30 1.27 7.11 -0.26
N ASP A 31 1.14 8.08 -1.18
CA ASP A 31 0.45 7.90 -2.47
C ASP A 31 1.16 6.92 -3.42
N GLN A 32 2.46 6.64 -3.17
CA GLN A 32 3.21 5.60 -3.89
C GLN A 32 3.13 4.24 -3.19
N ALA A 33 2.74 4.23 -1.92
CA ALA A 33 2.71 3.05 -1.07
C ALA A 33 1.35 2.37 -1.03
N PHE A 34 0.26 3.14 -1.11
CA PHE A 34 -1.09 2.61 -1.13
C PHE A 34 -2.10 3.58 -1.73
N PHE A 35 -3.28 3.08 -2.10
CA PHE A 35 -4.45 3.88 -2.40
C PHE A 35 -5.72 3.21 -1.89
N VAL A 36 -6.75 4.01 -1.58
CA VAL A 36 -8.07 3.54 -1.13
C VAL A 36 -9.17 4.23 -1.93
N ASN A 37 -9.95 3.43 -2.65
CA ASN A 37 -11.07 3.88 -3.46
C ASN A 37 -12.39 3.37 -2.88
N VAL A 38 -13.32 4.28 -2.65
CA VAL A 38 -14.71 3.95 -2.29
C VAL A 38 -15.65 4.97 -2.90
N GLY A 39 -16.66 4.51 -3.63
CA GLY A 39 -17.68 5.39 -4.18
C GLY A 39 -18.40 4.84 -5.41
N LEU A 40 -19.50 5.50 -5.76
CA LEU A 40 -20.26 5.21 -6.97
C LEU A 40 -19.46 5.68 -8.19
N GLY A 41 -19.22 4.77 -9.14
CA GLY A 41 -18.40 5.02 -10.33
C GLY A 41 -16.89 4.93 -10.10
N THR A 42 -16.45 4.67 -8.87
CA THR A 42 -15.03 4.36 -8.55
C THR A 42 -14.87 2.88 -8.19
N SER A 43 -15.47 2.44 -7.09
CA SER A 43 -15.40 1.05 -6.62
C SER A 43 -16.74 0.30 -6.70
N MET A 44 -17.85 1.02 -6.87
CA MET A 44 -19.20 0.48 -6.84
C MET A 44 -20.03 0.96 -8.03
N THR A 45 -20.96 0.14 -8.47
CA THR A 45 -22.03 0.49 -9.41
C THR A 45 -23.31 0.88 -8.68
N GLN A 46 -24.31 1.39 -9.40
CA GLN A 46 -25.63 1.64 -8.79
C GLN A 46 -26.29 0.34 -8.31
N GLN A 47 -26.09 -0.77 -9.02
CA GLN A 47 -26.64 -2.07 -8.63
C GLN A 47 -26.06 -2.55 -7.29
N ASP A 48 -24.75 -2.36 -7.07
CA ASP A 48 -24.11 -2.71 -5.79
C ASP A 48 -24.76 -2.00 -4.61
N ILE A 49 -25.07 -0.72 -4.77
CA ILE A 49 -25.71 0.09 -3.71
C ILE A 49 -27.14 -0.39 -3.47
N LEU A 50 -27.88 -0.69 -4.52
CA LEU A 50 -29.26 -1.20 -4.42
C LEU A 50 -29.31 -2.58 -3.74
N GLU A 51 -28.28 -3.41 -3.98
CA GLU A 51 -28.08 -4.71 -3.33
C GLU A 51 -27.48 -4.57 -1.91
N GLY A 52 -27.24 -3.34 -1.43
CA GLY A 52 -26.72 -3.07 -0.09
C GLY A 52 -25.22 -3.39 0.09
N ARG A 53 -24.47 -3.56 -1.00
CA ARG A 53 -23.03 -3.82 -0.98
C ARG A 53 -22.24 -2.52 -0.86
N MET A 54 -21.20 -2.56 -0.02
CA MET A 54 -20.16 -1.52 0.04
C MET A 54 -18.83 -2.15 -0.36
N ILE A 55 -18.32 -1.74 -1.53
CA ILE A 55 -17.06 -2.28 -2.08
C ILE A 55 -15.98 -1.22 -1.88
N VAL A 56 -14.89 -1.61 -1.23
CA VAL A 56 -13.70 -0.77 -1.04
C VAL A 56 -12.56 -1.42 -1.80
N GLU A 57 -11.96 -0.68 -2.72
CA GLU A 57 -10.79 -1.12 -3.48
C GLU A 57 -9.54 -0.54 -2.83
N ILE A 58 -8.56 -1.42 -2.57
CA ILE A 58 -7.30 -1.06 -1.89
C ILE A 58 -6.15 -1.63 -2.70
N GLY A 59 -5.22 -0.76 -3.11
CA GLY A 59 -3.93 -1.18 -3.64
C GLY A 59 -2.83 -0.90 -2.63
N ILE A 60 -1.87 -1.82 -2.50
CA ILE A 60 -0.69 -1.66 -1.64
C ILE A 60 0.58 -2.05 -2.38
N ALA A 61 1.66 -1.32 -2.13
CA ALA A 61 3.01 -1.67 -2.55
C ALA A 61 3.71 -2.38 -1.38
N ALA A 62 3.74 -3.72 -1.42
CA ALA A 62 4.40 -4.50 -0.38
C ALA A 62 5.93 -4.33 -0.46
N VAL A 63 6.59 -4.19 0.70
CA VAL A 63 8.05 -4.30 0.78
C VAL A 63 8.44 -5.73 0.51
N ARG A 64 9.13 -5.98 -0.61
CA ARG A 64 9.79 -7.27 -0.83
C ARG A 64 11.01 -7.33 0.09
N PRO A 65 11.24 -8.42 0.85
CA PRO A 65 12.50 -8.60 1.56
C PRO A 65 13.65 -8.56 0.55
N ALA A 66 14.71 -7.82 0.87
CA ALA A 66 15.84 -7.63 -0.03
C ALA A 66 16.47 -8.99 -0.42
N GLU A 67 16.39 -9.35 -1.70
CA GLU A 67 17.17 -10.42 -2.29
C GLU A 67 18.66 -9.98 -2.33
N PHE A 68 19.44 -10.58 -1.43
CA PHE A 68 20.92 -10.61 -1.26
C PHE A 68 21.74 -9.31 -1.39
N ILE A 69 22.46 -8.98 -0.32
CA ILE A 69 23.62 -8.08 -0.36
C ILE A 69 24.88 -8.93 -0.61
N ILE A 70 25.46 -8.85 -1.81
CA ILE A 70 26.72 -9.54 -2.15
C ILE A 70 27.90 -8.64 -1.78
N LEU A 71 28.59 -8.96 -0.68
CA LEU A 71 29.88 -8.37 -0.34
C LEU A 71 30.99 -9.24 -0.92
N ARG A 72 31.62 -8.79 -2.01
CA ARG A 72 32.75 -9.49 -2.64
C ARG A 72 34.06 -8.80 -2.26
N PHE A 73 34.83 -9.46 -1.40
CA PHE A 73 36.18 -9.03 -1.02
C PHE A 73 37.22 -9.72 -1.89
N SER A 74 38.21 -8.97 -2.35
CA SER A 74 39.43 -9.53 -2.94
C SER A 74 40.65 -8.88 -2.31
N HIS A 75 41.57 -9.71 -1.83
CA HIS A 75 42.86 -9.28 -1.30
C HIS A 75 43.95 -9.77 -2.24
N LYS A 76 44.82 -8.87 -2.70
CA LYS A 76 45.99 -9.20 -3.52
C LYS A 76 47.18 -9.38 -2.57
N LEU A 77 47.76 -10.58 -2.55
CA LEU A 77 49.02 -10.84 -1.83
C LEU A 77 50.18 -10.17 -2.58
N GLN A 78 51.15 -9.65 -1.82
CA GLN A 78 52.35 -9.03 -2.38
C GLN A 78 53.23 -10.13 -2.99
N GLU A 79 53.49 -10.02 -4.29
CA GLU A 79 54.43 -10.88 -5.00
C GLU A 79 55.86 -10.44 -4.61
N ALA A 80 56.71 -11.43 -4.30
CA ALA A 80 58.10 -11.23 -3.91
C ALA A 80 58.98 -10.76 -5.07
#